data_AF-A0A4R4XUJ8-F1
#
_entry.id   AF-A0A4R4XUJ8-F1
#
_cell.length_a   1.000
_cell.length_b   1.000
_cell.length_c   1.000
_cell.angle_alpha   90.00
_cell.angle_beta   90.00
_cell.angle_gamma   90.00
#
_symmetry.space_group_name_H-M   'P 1'
#
loop_
_entity.id
_entity.type
_entity.pdbx_description
1 polymer ?
#
loop_
_entity_poly.entity_id
_entity_poly.type
_entity_poly.pdbx_seq_one_letter_code
_entity_poly.pdbx_strand_id
1 'polypeptide(L)'
;MSDSGADVLNNGQVLLSPGMDIEEIIRGLAERDQRRRKPGVGLTWFIKHEPDVAAPTLTLGVRGTTGALMWSDATSGLVPAEGTNTEHVDYFTVDGHLMVMSPGAEVPIARVQEALREFARTRQRPTCVTWAPDPDLDGIW
;
A
#
# COMPACT_ATOMS: atom_id res chain seq x y z
N MET A 1 18.03 6.33 -19.24
CA MET A 1 17.12 7.28 -18.56
C MET A 1 16.75 6.60 -17.27
N SER A 2 17.21 7.14 -16.14
CA SER A 2 16.75 6.66 -14.83
C SER A 2 15.38 7.29 -14.67
N ASP A 3 14.33 6.47 -14.69
CA ASP A 3 13.07 6.87 -14.07
C ASP A 3 13.41 7.18 -12.62
N SER A 4 13.14 8.41 -12.19
CA SER A 4 13.30 8.74 -10.77
C SER A 4 12.32 7.88 -9.97
N GLY A 5 12.70 7.43 -8.77
CA GLY A 5 11.79 6.66 -7.91
C GLY A 5 10.49 7.42 -7.59
N ALA A 6 10.46 8.75 -7.80
CA ALA A 6 9.25 9.54 -7.66
C ALA A 6 8.29 9.48 -8.87
N ASP A 7 8.76 9.17 -10.09
CA ASP A 7 7.92 9.17 -11.30
C ASP A 7 6.96 7.98 -11.35
N VAL A 8 7.37 6.84 -10.80
CA VAL A 8 6.54 5.61 -10.78
C VAL A 8 5.24 5.79 -9.99
N LEU A 9 5.23 6.74 -9.06
CA LEU A 9 4.07 7.08 -8.23
C LEU A 9 3.04 7.95 -8.97
N ASN A 10 3.27 8.30 -10.23
CA ASN A 10 2.25 8.93 -11.08
C ASN A 10 1.16 7.93 -11.51
N ASN A 11 1.42 6.63 -11.35
CA ASN A 11 0.45 5.57 -11.56
C ASN A 11 0.00 4.98 -10.22
N GLY A 12 -1.25 4.53 -10.15
CA GLY A 12 -1.76 3.81 -8.98
C GLY A 12 -1.08 2.45 -8.79
N GLN A 13 -0.53 1.87 -9.85
CA GLN A 13 0.28 0.65 -9.78
C GLN A 13 1.77 0.97 -9.92
N VAL A 14 2.58 0.41 -9.03
CA VAL A 14 4.04 0.57 -9.03
C VAL A 14 4.67 -0.81 -9.18
N LEU A 15 5.39 -1.00 -10.28
CA LEU A 15 6.21 -2.19 -10.50
C LEU A 15 7.63 -1.91 -10.00
N LEU A 16 8.00 -2.48 -8.85
CA LEU A 16 9.32 -2.36 -8.28
C LEU A 16 10.35 -3.11 -9.13
N SER A 17 11.50 -2.49 -9.33
CA SER A 17 12.66 -3.12 -9.95
C SER A 17 13.89 -3.01 -9.02
N PRO A 18 14.88 -3.93 -9.12
CA PRO A 18 16.03 -3.95 -8.21
C PRO A 18 16.88 -2.67 -8.16
N GLY A 19 16.79 -1.81 -9.17
CA GLY A 19 17.54 -0.55 -9.25
C GLY A 19 16.83 0.67 -8.66
N MET A 20 15.59 0.52 -8.19
CA MET A 20 14.84 1.64 -7.62
C MET A 20 15.30 1.98 -6.21
N ASP A 21 15.37 3.28 -5.92
CA ASP A 21 15.59 3.78 -4.56
C ASP A 21 14.27 3.79 -3.78
N ILE A 22 14.15 2.87 -2.83
CA ILE A 22 12.95 2.72 -2.01
C ILE A 22 12.74 3.92 -1.08
N GLU A 23 13.81 4.56 -0.62
CA GLU A 23 13.68 5.77 0.21
C GLU A 23 13.19 6.95 -0.62
N GLU A 24 13.58 7.02 -1.89
CA GLU A 24 13.02 8.00 -2.83
C GLU A 24 11.51 7.80 -3.03
N ILE A 25 11.07 6.54 -3.19
CA ILE A 25 9.63 6.21 -3.27
C ILE A 25 8.91 6.60 -1.99
N ILE A 26 9.44 6.25 -0.81
CA ILE A 26 8.85 6.60 0.49
C ILE A 26 8.69 8.11 0.65
N ARG A 27 9.72 8.88 0.28
CA ARG A 27 9.65 10.34 0.29
C ARG A 27 8.60 10.85 -0.70
N GLY A 28 8.53 10.27 -1.90
CA GLY A 28 7.55 10.63 -2.93
C GLY A 28 6.10 10.36 -2.51
N LEU A 29 5.85 9.32 -1.71
CA LEU A 29 4.53 9.05 -1.10
C LEU A 29 4.13 10.18 -0.15
N ALA A 30 5.04 10.58 0.74
CA ALA A 30 4.80 11.68 1.69
C ALA A 30 4.57 13.03 0.98
N GLU A 31 5.32 13.34 -0.07
CA GLU A 31 5.12 14.55 -0.87
C GLU A 31 3.77 14.56 -1.61
N ARG A 32 3.27 13.39 -2.04
CA ARG A 32 1.94 13.27 -2.64
C ARG A 32 0.84 13.42 -1.60
N ASP A 33 1.02 12.85 -0.42
CA ASP A 33 0.12 13.04 0.72
C ASP A 33 -0.08 14.52 1.04
N GLN A 34 1.02 15.29 1.11
CA GLN A 34 1.00 16.73 1.40
C GLN A 34 0.28 17.56 0.32
N ARG A 35 0.20 17.06 -0.91
CA ARG A 35 -0.48 17.73 -2.04
C ARG A 35 -1.95 17.35 -2.16
N ARG A 36 -2.48 16.47 -1.30
CA ARG A 36 -3.90 16.09 -1.32
C ARG A 36 -4.81 17.30 -1.09
N ARG A 37 -5.89 17.37 -1.86
CA ARG A 37 -6.90 18.44 -1.76
C ARG A 37 -7.89 18.25 -0.61
N LYS A 38 -8.11 17.01 -0.18
CA LYS A 38 -9.07 16.64 0.86
C LYS A 38 -8.32 15.92 2.00
N PRO A 39 -8.21 16.52 3.20
CA PRO A 39 -7.42 15.93 4.28
C PRO A 39 -8.01 14.62 4.82
N GLY A 40 -9.33 14.42 4.72
CA GLY A 40 -10.03 13.25 5.26
C GLY A 40 -9.94 11.96 4.43
N VAL A 41 -9.37 11.99 3.22
CA VAL A 41 -9.24 10.80 2.35
C VAL A 41 -7.78 10.48 2.10
N GLY A 42 -7.42 9.20 2.07
CA GLY A 42 -6.04 8.79 1.82
C GLY A 42 -5.71 8.67 0.33
N LEU A 43 -4.43 8.59 0.00
CA LEU A 43 -3.96 8.13 -1.32
C LEU A 43 -3.48 6.69 -1.23
N THR A 44 -3.73 5.87 -2.25
CA THR A 44 -3.30 4.46 -2.29
C THR A 44 -2.54 4.09 -3.55
N TRP A 45 -1.65 3.10 -3.41
CA TRP A 45 -0.90 2.48 -4.48
C TRP A 45 -0.88 0.95 -4.33
N PHE A 46 -0.82 0.26 -5.46
CA PHE A 46 -0.62 -1.18 -5.57
C PHE A 46 0.84 -1.44 -5.93
N ILE A 47 1.61 -2.00 -5.01
CA ILE A 47 3.04 -2.24 -5.18
C ILE A 47 3.25 -3.71 -5.53
N LYS A 48 3.93 -3.98 -6.64
CA LYS A 48 4.22 -5.33 -7.15
C LYS A 48 5.68 -5.47 -7.57
N HIS A 49 6.16 -6.70 -7.67
CA HIS A 49 7.45 -7.02 -8.33
C HIS A 49 7.28 -7.60 -9.73
N GLU A 50 6.07 -8.02 -10.08
CA GLU A 50 5.74 -8.65 -11.36
C GLU A 50 4.43 -8.07 -11.91
N PRO A 51 4.28 -7.96 -13.25
CA PRO A 51 3.08 -7.38 -13.86
C PRO A 51 1.86 -8.33 -13.84
N ASP A 52 2.03 -9.58 -13.41
CA ASP A 52 0.97 -10.58 -13.38
C ASP A 52 -0.20 -10.14 -12.47
N VAL A 53 -1.42 -10.46 -12.88
CA VAL A 53 -2.64 -10.14 -12.13
C VAL A 53 -2.70 -10.91 -10.81
N ALA A 54 -2.19 -12.14 -10.79
CA ALA A 54 -2.09 -13.01 -9.62
C ALA A 54 -0.79 -12.79 -8.81
N ALA A 55 0.09 -11.88 -9.25
CA ALA A 55 1.32 -11.57 -8.53
C ALA A 55 1.00 -11.02 -7.13
N PRO A 56 1.77 -11.43 -6.10
CA PRO A 56 1.66 -10.86 -4.77
C PRO A 56 1.77 -9.34 -4.80
N THR A 57 0.82 -8.68 -4.15
CA THR A 57 0.64 -7.24 -4.16
C THR A 57 0.60 -6.72 -2.74
N LEU A 58 1.44 -5.73 -2.46
CA LEU A 58 1.32 -4.91 -1.27
C LEU A 58 0.55 -3.65 -1.64
N THR A 59 -0.71 -3.57 -1.24
CA THR A 59 -1.48 -2.33 -1.35
C THR A 59 -1.17 -1.48 -0.12
N LEU A 60 -0.82 -0.22 -0.34
CA LEU A 60 -0.55 0.71 0.76
C LEU A 60 -1.22 2.05 0.54
N GLY A 61 -1.69 2.63 1.64
CA GLY A 61 -2.28 3.95 1.68
C GLY A 61 -1.51 4.91 2.59
N VAL A 62 -1.60 6.21 2.30
CA VAL A 62 -1.07 7.29 3.15
C VAL A 62 -2.13 8.36 3.40
N ARG A 63 -2.23 8.82 4.66
CA ARG A 63 -3.09 9.90 5.12
C ARG A 63 -2.51 10.56 6.38
N GLY A 64 -1.61 11.53 6.20
CA GLY A 64 -0.93 12.18 7.32
C GLY A 64 -0.06 11.20 8.11
N THR A 65 -0.32 11.06 9.41
CA THR A 65 0.40 10.12 10.29
C THR A 65 -0.17 8.69 10.26
N THR A 66 -1.29 8.50 9.57
CA THR A 66 -1.94 7.20 9.38
C THR A 66 -1.66 6.72 7.96
N GLY A 67 -1.53 5.41 7.78
CA GLY A 67 -1.59 4.79 6.47
C GLY A 67 -2.43 3.53 6.52
N ALA A 68 -2.58 2.87 5.38
CA ALA A 68 -3.29 1.61 5.27
C ALA A 68 -2.39 0.55 4.65
N LEU A 69 -2.60 -0.72 5.00
CA LEU A 69 -1.95 -1.87 4.38
C LEU A 69 -2.98 -2.94 4.06
N MET A 70 -2.81 -3.55 2.89
CA MET A 70 -3.43 -4.81 2.52
C MET A 70 -2.42 -5.63 1.74
N TRP A 71 -2.31 -6.91 2.09
CA TRP A 71 -1.58 -7.90 1.30
C TRP A 71 -2.58 -8.72 0.51
N SER A 72 -2.30 -8.96 -0.76
CA SER A 72 -3.08 -9.91 -1.56
C SER A 72 -2.21 -10.74 -2.47
N ASP A 73 -2.54 -12.01 -2.61
CA ASP A 73 -2.02 -12.92 -3.63
C ASP A 73 -3.18 -13.71 -4.26
N ALA A 74 -2.86 -14.73 -5.05
CA ALA A 74 -3.87 -15.57 -5.71
C ALA A 74 -4.82 -16.31 -4.75
N THR A 75 -4.52 -16.38 -3.46
CA THR A 75 -5.19 -17.25 -2.49
C THR A 75 -5.64 -16.55 -1.22
N SER A 76 -5.18 -15.32 -0.99
CA SER A 76 -5.43 -14.63 0.27
C SER A 76 -5.45 -13.12 0.09
N GLY A 77 -6.29 -12.48 0.90
CA GLY A 77 -6.43 -11.05 1.09
C GLY A 77 -6.36 -10.83 2.58
N LEU A 78 -5.42 -10.00 3.02
CA LEU A 78 -5.05 -9.86 4.42
C LEU A 78 -4.87 -8.41 4.79
N VAL A 79 -5.25 -8.08 6.01
CA VAL A 79 -5.02 -6.78 6.64
C VAL A 79 -4.18 -6.95 7.92
N PRO A 80 -3.57 -5.87 8.45
CA PRO A 80 -2.91 -5.92 9.75
C PRO A 80 -3.85 -6.38 10.86
N ALA A 81 -3.40 -7.32 11.70
CA ALA A 81 -4.15 -7.80 12.86
C ALA A 81 -4.31 -6.71 13.95
N GLU A 82 -3.33 -5.81 14.01
CA GLU A 82 -3.28 -4.64 14.90
C GLU A 82 -3.85 -3.36 14.26
N GLY A 83 -4.61 -3.51 13.16
CA GLY A 83 -5.27 -2.41 12.50
C GLY A 83 -6.19 -1.61 13.42
N THR A 84 -6.28 -0.30 13.15
CA THR A 84 -6.90 0.66 14.06
C THR A 84 -8.27 1.16 13.61
N ASN A 85 -8.59 1.10 12.31
CA ASN A 85 -9.92 1.48 11.83
C ASN A 85 -10.92 0.35 12.08
N THR A 86 -12.05 0.68 12.67
CA THR A 86 -13.17 -0.26 12.93
C THR A 86 -14.21 -0.25 11.81
N GLU A 87 -14.16 0.75 10.93
CA GLU A 87 -15.07 0.96 9.81
C GLU A 87 -14.27 1.04 8.51
N HIS A 88 -14.98 0.90 7.39
CA HIS A 88 -14.43 1.15 6.07
C HIS A 88 -13.93 2.59 5.92
N VAL A 89 -12.80 2.76 5.25
CA VAL A 89 -12.17 4.07 5.05
C VAL A 89 -11.81 4.31 3.59
N ASP A 90 -12.06 5.53 3.12
CA ASP A 90 -11.84 5.90 1.73
C ASP A 90 -10.37 6.25 1.47
N TYR A 91 -9.79 5.53 0.52
CA TYR A 91 -8.53 5.87 -0.13
C TYR A 91 -8.76 6.04 -1.62
N PHE A 92 -7.97 6.88 -2.28
CA PHE A 92 -8.06 7.09 -3.71
C PHE A 92 -6.73 6.79 -4.37
N THR A 93 -6.75 6.14 -5.50
CA THR A 93 -5.56 6.06 -6.36
C THR A 93 -5.22 7.45 -6.90
N VAL A 94 -4.00 7.63 -7.40
CA VAL A 94 -3.53 8.92 -7.93
C VAL A 94 -4.32 9.42 -9.15
N ASP A 95 -4.99 8.53 -9.88
CA ASP A 95 -5.92 8.83 -10.98
C ASP A 95 -7.38 9.04 -10.50
N GLY A 96 -7.64 8.94 -9.20
CA GLY A 96 -8.91 9.30 -8.57
C GLY A 96 -9.93 8.18 -8.44
N HIS A 97 -9.55 6.92 -8.65
CA HIS A 97 -10.42 5.78 -8.38
C HIS A 97 -10.52 5.52 -6.87
N LEU A 98 -11.72 5.29 -6.39
CA LEU A 98 -11.98 4.94 -4.99
C LEU A 98 -11.53 3.51 -4.72
N MET A 99 -10.74 3.35 -3.66
CA MET A 99 -10.41 2.09 -3.01
C MET A 99 -10.91 2.19 -1.56
N VAL A 100 -11.94 1.41 -1.25
CA VAL A 100 -12.46 1.30 0.11
C VAL A 100 -11.60 0.28 0.85
N MET A 101 -10.91 0.71 1.91
CA MET A 101 -10.13 -0.21 2.74
C MET A 101 -11.00 -0.79 3.86
N SER A 102 -10.88 -2.09 4.07
CA SER A 102 -11.63 -2.85 5.08
C SER A 102 -11.27 -2.42 6.52
N PRO A 103 -12.13 -2.73 7.51
CA PRO A 103 -11.76 -2.67 8.92
C PRO A 103 -10.44 -3.41 9.19
N GLY A 104 -9.57 -2.80 9.99
CA GLY A 104 -8.24 -3.35 10.30
C GLY A 104 -7.12 -2.97 9.31
N ALA A 105 -7.41 -2.25 8.22
CA ALA A 105 -6.37 -1.85 7.27
C ALA A 105 -5.43 -0.74 7.80
N GLU A 106 -5.89 0.16 8.66
CA GLU A 106 -5.16 1.37 9.07
C GLU A 106 -4.15 1.14 10.18
N VAL A 107 -2.91 1.57 9.94
CA VAL A 107 -1.78 1.47 10.86
C VAL A 107 -1.01 2.79 10.90
N PRO A 108 -0.12 3.01 11.89
CA PRO A 108 0.78 4.16 11.86
C PRO A 108 1.62 4.19 10.57
N ILE A 109 1.85 5.38 10.01
CA ILE A 109 2.59 5.55 8.75
C ILE A 109 3.99 4.92 8.79
N ALA A 110 4.64 4.91 9.95
CA ALA A 110 5.93 4.26 10.15
C ALA A 110 5.89 2.76 9.81
N ARG A 111 4.78 2.08 10.13
CA ARG A 111 4.59 0.66 9.81
C ARG A 111 4.43 0.44 8.30
N VAL A 112 3.71 1.33 7.61
CA VAL A 112 3.59 1.29 6.15
C VAL A 112 4.96 1.39 5.48
N GLN A 113 5.80 2.32 5.95
CA GLN A 113 7.15 2.51 5.41
C GLN A 113 8.05 1.30 5.70
N GLU A 114 7.97 0.72 6.90
CA GLU A 114 8.69 -0.51 7.25
C GLU A 114 8.28 -1.69 6.36
N ALA A 115 6.97 -1.89 6.17
CA ALA A 115 6.42 -2.93 5.31
C ALA A 115 6.85 -2.77 3.85
N LEU A 116 6.85 -1.55 3.33
CA LEU A 116 7.31 -1.25 1.97
C LEU A 116 8.80 -1.56 1.79
N ARG A 117 9.65 -1.16 2.75
CA ARG A 117 11.09 -1.49 2.73
C ARG A 117 11.31 -2.99 2.73
N GLU A 118 10.60 -3.71 3.59
CA GLU A 118 10.73 -5.16 3.68
C GLU A 118 10.26 -5.83 2.39
N PHE A 119 9.07 -5.46 1.88
CA PHE A 119 8.52 -6.00 0.65
C PHE A 119 9.43 -5.75 -0.55
N ALA A 120 10.00 -4.56 -0.66
CA ALA A 120 10.93 -4.23 -1.73
C ALA A 120 12.18 -5.12 -1.70
N ARG A 121 12.67 -5.45 -0.50
CA ARG A 121 13.86 -6.29 -0.29
C ARG A 121 13.57 -7.78 -0.48
N THR A 122 12.47 -8.29 0.06
CA THR A 122 12.19 -9.73 0.14
C THR A 122 11.32 -10.24 -1.00
N ARG A 123 10.51 -9.37 -1.61
CA ARG A 123 9.42 -9.74 -2.54
C ARG A 123 8.37 -10.67 -1.93
N GLN A 124 8.33 -10.76 -0.62
CA GLN A 124 7.44 -11.63 0.15
C GLN A 124 6.56 -10.78 1.06
N ARG A 125 5.46 -11.37 1.54
CA ARG A 125 4.59 -10.74 2.53
C ARG A 125 5.42 -10.20 3.72
N PRO A 126 5.34 -8.90 4.05
CA PRO A 126 6.14 -8.30 5.13
C PRO A 126 5.92 -9.00 6.46
N THR A 127 6.99 -9.33 7.17
CA THR A 127 6.96 -9.98 8.48
C THR A 127 6.96 -8.99 9.63
N CYS A 128 7.30 -7.72 9.40
CA CYS A 128 7.12 -6.62 10.35
C CYS A 128 5.64 -6.30 10.67
N VAL A 129 4.70 -6.93 9.96
CA VAL A 129 3.24 -6.82 10.18
C VAL A 129 2.71 -8.20 10.56
N THR A 130 1.88 -8.25 11.60
CA THR A 130 1.09 -9.45 11.88
C THR A 130 -0.17 -9.38 11.02
N TRP A 131 -0.45 -10.40 10.22
CA TRP A 131 -1.55 -10.38 9.26
C TRP A 131 -2.74 -11.20 9.75
N ALA A 132 -3.94 -10.71 9.48
CA ALA A 132 -5.21 -11.41 9.68
C ALA A 132 -5.97 -11.47 8.33
N PRO A 133 -6.88 -12.44 8.14
CA PRO A 133 -7.80 -12.44 7.00
C PRO A 133 -8.53 -11.11 6.87
N ASP A 134 -8.58 -10.57 5.66
CA ASP A 134 -9.42 -9.41 5.38
C ASP A 134 -10.89 -9.82 5.52
N PRO A 135 -11.68 -9.15 6.38
CA PRO A 135 -13.06 -9.52 6.63
C PRO A 135 -13.96 -9.45 5.38
N ASP A 136 -13.57 -8.69 4.36
CA ASP A 136 -14.34 -8.55 3.11
C ASP A 136 -13.92 -9.56 2.04
N LEU A 137 -12.76 -10.21 2.19
CA LEU A 137 -12.21 -11.19 1.24
C LEU A 137 -12.07 -12.59 1.84
N ASP A 138 -12.42 -12.77 3.12
CA ASP A 138 -12.39 -14.07 3.77
C ASP A 138 -13.39 -15.05 3.09
N GLY A 139 -12.86 -16.17 2.59
CA GLY A 139 -13.64 -17.19 1.89
C GLY A 139 -14.02 -16.89 0.44
N ILE A 140 -13.48 -15.84 -0.19
CA ILE A 140 -13.70 -15.52 -1.62
C ILE A 140 -12.42 -15.87 -2.41
N TRP A 141 -12.27 -17.13 -2.82
CA TRP A 141 -11.14 -17.62 -3.65
C TRP A 141 -11.61 -18.60 -4.72
#